data_AF-A0A351SGY2-F1
#
_entry.id   AF-A0A351SGY2-F1
#
_cell.length_a   1.000
_cell.length_b   1.000
_cell.length_c   1.000
_cell.angle_alpha   90.00
_cell.angle_beta   90.00
_cell.angle_gamma   90.00
#
_symmetry.space_group_name_H-M   'P 1'
#
loop_
_entity.id
_entity.type
_entity.pdbx_description
1 polymer ?
#
loop_
_entity_poly.entity_id
_entity_poly.type
_entity_poly.pdbx_seq_one_letter_code
_entity_poly.pdbx_strand_id
1 'polypeptide(L)' 'MLKRFRGLFSTDLSIDLGTANTLIYVRGRGIVLDEPSAVAIRTDTTRNGSKA' A
#
# COMPACT_ATOMS: atom_id res chain seq x y z
N MET A 1 18.91 20.48 17.54
CA MET A 1 19.13 21.09 16.20
C MET A 1 18.87 20.11 15.05
N LEU A 2 19.30 18.84 15.13
CA LEU A 2 19.17 17.85 14.03
C LEU A 2 17.73 17.32 13.75
N LYS A 3 16.81 17.41 14.71
CA LYS A 3 15.41 16.91 14.54
C LYS A 3 14.60 17.69 13.49
N ARG A 4 14.96 18.94 13.20
CA ARG A 4 14.21 19.83 12.29
C ARG A 4 14.42 19.48 10.81
N PHE A 5 15.57 18.88 10.47
CA PHE A 5 15.88 18.46 9.10
C PHE A 5 15.23 17.14 8.72
N ARG A 6 14.86 16.28 9.68
CA ARG A 6 14.16 15.02 9.39
C ARG A 6 12.71 15.23 8.91
N GLY A 7 12.08 16.35 9.28
CA GLY A 7 10.71 16.67 8.88
C GLY A 7 10.59 17.19 7.45
N LEU A 8 11.65 17.79 6.88
CA LEU A 8 11.64 18.28 5.50
C LEU A 8 11.67 17.15 4.45
N PHE A 9 12.13 15.96 4.87
CA PHE A 9 12.18 14.74 4.06
C PHE A 9 11.11 13.72 4.47
N SER A 10 10.16 14.12 5.32
CA SER A 10 8.97 13.32 5.61
C SER A 10 8.07 13.30 4.38
N THR A 11 7.86 12.13 3.77
CA THR A 11 6.76 11.95 2.81
C THR A 11 5.46 11.91 3.59
N ASP A 12 4.89 13.10 3.84
CA ASP A 12 3.57 13.25 4.42
C ASP A 12 2.54 12.58 3.49
N LEU A 13 2.09 11.39 3.91
CA LEU A 13 1.21 10.51 3.17
C LEU A 13 -0.13 10.36 3.90
N SER A 14 -1.21 10.28 3.13
CA SER A 14 -2.53 9.86 3.61
C SER A 14 -3.03 8.76 2.69
N ILE A 15 -3.59 7.70 3.28
CA ILE A 15 -4.03 6.51 2.55
C ILE A 15 -5.52 6.34 2.85
N ASP A 16 -6.32 6.24 1.79
CA ASP A 16 -7.72 5.85 1.87
C ASP A 16 -7.84 4.39 1.42
N LEU A 17 -8.33 3.52 2.30
CA LEU A 17 -8.47 2.08 2.08
C LEU A 17 -9.95 1.75 1.89
N GLY A 18 -10.49 2.20 0.76
CA GLY A 18 -11.86 1.90 0.36
C GLY A 18 -12.02 0.44 -0.08
N THR A 19 -13.26 -0.06 0.00
CA THR A 19 -13.58 -1.44 -0.43
C THR A 19 -13.33 -1.67 -1.92
N ALA A 20 -13.56 -0.65 -2.76
CA ALA A 20 -13.39 -0.74 -4.21
C ALA A 20 -12.05 -0.19 -4.70
N ASN A 21 -11.58 0.91 -4.10
CA ASN A 21 -10.37 1.64 -4.52
C ASN A 21 -9.50 1.96 -3.31
N THR A 22 -8.19 1.95 -3.54
CA THR A 22 -7.18 2.47 -2.62
C THR A 22 -6.59 3.73 -3.22
N LEU A 23 -6.58 4.81 -2.44
CA LEU A 23 -6.00 6.09 -2.87
C LEU A 23 -4.82 6.47 -1.98
N ILE A 24 -3.79 7.07 -2.57
CA ILE A 24 -2.68 7.66 -1.83
C ILE A 24 -2.58 9.14 -2.17
N TYR A 25 -2.58 9.98 -1.15
CA TYR A 25 -2.33 11.41 -1.25
C TYR A 25 -0.96 11.77 -0.66
N VAL A 26 -0.21 12.62 -1.36
CA VAL A 26 1.03 13.23 -0.87
C VAL A 26 0.82 14.73 -0.73
N ARG A 27 1.15 15.27 0.45
CA ARG A 27 1.07 16.72 0.71
C ARG A 27 1.87 17.49 -0.35
N GLY A 28 1.19 18.41 -1.04
CA GLY A 28 1.81 19.25 -2.08
C GLY A 28 1.94 18.58 -3.45
N ARG A 29 1.55 17.31 -3.61
CA ARG A 29 1.49 16.63 -4.92
C ARG A 29 0.10 16.19 -5.33
N GLY A 30 -0.84 16.08 -4.38
CA GLY A 30 -2.18 15.60 -4.67
C GLY A 30 -2.29 14.08 -4.54
N ILE A 31 -3.31 13.50 -5.19
CA ILE A 31 -3.50 12.05 -5.31
C ILE A 31 -2.44 11.52 -6.27
N VAL A 32 -1.61 10.58 -5.79
CA VAL A 32 -0.51 9.98 -6.55
C VAL A 32 -0.76 8.51 -6.92
N LEU A 33 -1.79 7.90 -6.34
CA LEU A 33 -2.27 6.55 -6.67
C LEU A 33 -3.79 6.52 -6.50
N ASP A 34 -4.48 5.92 -7.47
CA ASP A 34 -5.90 5.57 -7.44
C ASP A 34 -6.07 4.25 -8.22
N GLU A 35 -6.08 3.14 -7.48
CA GLU A 35 -6.09 1.79 -8.04
C GLU A 35 -7.20 0.97 -7.36
N PRO A 36 -7.74 -0.08 -8.02
CA PRO A 36 -8.67 -1.00 -7.39
C PRO A 36 -8.08 -1.64 -6.12
N SER A 37 -8.88 -1.75 -5.06
CA SER A 37 -8.56 -2.48 -3.83
C SER A 37 -8.67 -3.99 -4.03
N ALA A 38 -7.85 -4.54 -4.92
CA ALA A 38 -7.90 -5.94 -5.32
C ALA A 38 -6.50 -6.57 -5.37
N VAL A 39 -6.46 -7.88 -5.12
CA VAL A 39 -5.27 -8.70 -5.31
C VAL A 39 -5.67 -10.02 -5.96
N ALA A 40 -4.87 -10.50 -6.91
CA ALA A 40 -5.04 -11.83 -7.48
C ALA A 40 -4.38 -12.87 -6.55
N ILE A 41 -5.15 -13.86 -6.12
CA ILE A 41 -4.65 -14.99 -5.33
C ILE A 41 -4.68 -16.24 -6.20
N ARG A 42 -3.51 -16.87 -6.38
CA ARG A 42 -3.42 -18.18 -7.04
C ARG A 42 -3.69 -19.29 -6.03
N THR A 43 -4.83 -19.98 -6.17
CA THR A 43 -5.24 -21.08 -5.29
C THR A 43 -4.87 -22.44 -5.90
N ASP A 44 -3.58 -22.73 -6.01
CA ASP A 44 -3.15 -24.08 -6.40
C ASP A 44 -3.45 -25.02 -5.23
N THR A 45 -4.57 -25.74 -5.26
CA THR A 45 -4.88 -26.77 -4.27
C THR A 45 -4.21 -28.08 -4.69
N THR A 46 -2.88 -28.13 -4.72
CA THR A 46 -2.19 -29.43 -4.76
C THR A 46 -2.17 -30.01 -3.35
N ARG A 47 -3.24 -30.72 -3.01
CA ARG A 47 -3.26 -31.69 -1.91
C ARG A 47 -2.29 -32.82 -2.27
N ASN A 48 -1.00 -32.65 -1.97
CA ASN A 48 -0.02 -33.74 -1.90
C ASN A 48 1.14 -33.36 -0.97
N GLY A 49 0.77 -33.15 0.29
CA GLY A 49 1.68 -33.20 1.45
C GLY A 49 1.67 -34.57 2.15
N SER A 50 1.07 -35.62 1.56
CA SER A 50 1.40 -36.99 1.93
C SER A 50 2.72 -37.37 1.26
N LYS A 51 3.82 -37.08 1.94
CA LYS A 51 5.05 -37.86 1.80
C LYS A 51 5.43 -38.39 3.17
N ALA A 52 5.73 -39.68 3.14
CA ALA A 52 6.32 -40.56 4.15
C ALA A 52 7.17 -39.89 5.22
#